data_AF-K2CY89-F1
#
_entry.id   AF-K2CY89-F1
#
_cell.length_a   1.000
_cell.length_b   1.000
_cell.length_c   1.000
_cell.angle_alpha   90.00
_cell.angle_beta   90.00
_cell.angle_gamma   90.00
#
_symmetry.space_group_name_H-M   'P 1'
#
loop_
_entity.id
_entity.type
_entity.pdbx_description
1 polymer ?
#
loop_
_entity_poly.entity_id
_entity_poly.type
_entity_poly.pdbx_seq_one_letter_code
_entity_poly.pdbx_strand_id
1 'polypeptide(L)'
;MPARNTVKQYAENGYYHIYNRGVEKRSTFQDSQDYSVFLSYLKEYLLSKDEQGLREKLNDPETSYKEKDKIIRILRLNNFSDEITLITYCLMPNHFHLFIKQSNPQSINKFMQSFTTRYTAYFNRKYKRVGSLFQATYKAVLVNREDQFLYLTKYIHKQALASQGLTLQGQPSSYEEYLGLRETAWIHPEEVLSYFSKTNPKLSYKSFVENESDDYEIIKKIKIED
;
A
#
# COMPACT_ATOMS: atom_id res chain seq x y z
N MET A 1 -16.21 14.18 19.21
CA MET A 1 -14.84 13.64 19.39
C MET A 1 -14.30 13.24 18.02
N PRO A 2 -13.01 13.47 17.72
CA PRO A 2 -12.42 12.99 16.46
C PRO A 2 -12.54 11.47 16.38
N ALA A 3 -12.81 10.94 15.19
CA ALA A 3 -12.86 9.50 14.97
C ALA A 3 -11.49 8.86 15.29
N ARG A 4 -11.50 7.61 15.76
CA ARG A 4 -10.27 6.88 16.10
C ARG A 4 -9.27 6.87 14.93
N ASN A 5 -7.99 7.06 15.25
CA ASN A 5 -6.86 7.11 14.30
C ASN A 5 -6.91 8.25 13.27
N THR A 6 -7.66 9.33 13.59
CA THR A 6 -7.74 10.56 12.78
C THR A 6 -6.67 11.59 13.18
N VAL A 7 -6.33 11.64 14.48
CA VAL A 7 -5.20 12.42 14.99
C VAL A 7 -3.93 11.60 14.76
N LYS A 8 -3.02 12.14 13.95
CA LYS A 8 -1.82 11.44 13.48
C LYS A 8 -0.61 11.97 14.22
N GLN A 9 0.10 11.10 14.94
CA GLN A 9 1.42 11.39 15.46
C GLN A 9 2.46 10.72 14.57
N TYR A 10 3.20 11.55 13.85
CA TYR A 10 4.24 11.10 12.95
C TYR A 10 5.61 11.20 13.60
N ALA A 11 6.33 10.09 13.60
CA ALA A 11 7.69 9.96 14.08
C ALA A 11 8.61 9.67 12.89
N GLU A 12 9.84 10.17 12.96
CA GLU A 12 10.91 9.82 12.04
C GLU A 12 11.18 8.30 12.14
N ASN A 13 11.43 7.65 11.00
CA ASN A 13 11.65 6.20 10.92
C ASN A 13 10.53 5.31 11.50
N GLY A 14 9.31 5.86 11.66
CA GLY A 14 8.18 5.14 12.25
C GLY A 14 7.46 4.20 11.29
N TYR A 15 6.88 3.14 11.85
CA TYR A 15 6.06 2.15 11.13
C TYR A 15 4.58 2.44 11.33
N TYR A 16 3.79 2.39 10.26
CA TYR A 16 2.40 2.80 10.26
C TYR A 16 1.52 1.84 9.50
N HIS A 17 0.45 1.41 10.17
CA HIS A 17 -0.69 0.83 9.47
C HIS A 17 -1.58 1.94 8.92
N ILE A 18 -1.63 2.06 7.60
CA ILE A 18 -2.47 3.00 6.88
C ILE A 18 -3.63 2.25 6.24
N TYR A 19 -4.83 2.78 6.39
CA TYR A 19 -6.01 2.21 5.75
C TYR A 19 -7.05 3.29 5.45
N ASN A 20 -7.88 3.01 4.46
CA ASN A 20 -9.03 3.84 4.15
C ASN A 20 -10.16 3.00 3.55
N ARG A 21 -11.41 3.44 3.75
CA ARG A 21 -12.63 2.73 3.34
C ARG A 21 -13.50 3.66 2.51
N GLY A 22 -14.21 3.09 1.53
CA GLY A 22 -15.16 3.80 0.70
C GLY A 22 -16.28 4.43 1.53
N VAL A 23 -16.73 5.63 1.14
CA VAL A 23 -17.92 6.26 1.73
C VAL A 23 -19.11 5.29 1.68
N GLU A 24 -19.95 5.26 2.71
CA GLU A 24 -21.10 4.35 2.77
C GLU A 24 -20.71 2.85 2.65
N LYS A 25 -19.47 2.50 2.99
CA LYS A 25 -18.87 1.15 2.80
C LYS A 25 -18.89 0.68 1.34
N ARG A 26 -19.00 1.61 0.38
CA ARG A 26 -19.06 1.30 -1.05
C ARG A 26 -17.79 0.65 -1.55
N SER A 27 -17.91 -0.12 -2.63
CA SER A 27 -16.74 -0.61 -3.36
C SER A 27 -15.92 0.56 -3.91
N THR A 28 -14.62 0.54 -3.59
CA THR A 28 -13.57 1.41 -4.13
C THR A 28 -12.80 0.73 -5.26
N PHE A 29 -13.09 -0.54 -5.55
CA PHE A 29 -12.57 -1.34 -6.65
C PHE A 29 -13.70 -2.18 -7.27
N GLN A 30 -14.30 -1.71 -8.36
CA GLN A 30 -15.45 -2.38 -8.98
C GLN A 30 -15.04 -3.44 -10.01
N ASP A 31 -13.83 -3.36 -10.57
CA ASP A 31 -13.30 -4.32 -11.54
C ASP A 31 -11.77 -4.47 -11.42
N SER A 32 -11.19 -5.42 -12.18
CA SER A 32 -9.75 -5.72 -12.19
C SER A 32 -8.87 -4.55 -12.64
N GLN A 33 -9.41 -3.63 -13.44
CA GLN A 33 -8.68 -2.46 -13.90
C GLN A 33 -8.47 -1.47 -12.75
N ASP A 34 -9.44 -1.33 -11.85
CA ASP A 34 -9.30 -0.46 -10.66
C ASP A 34 -8.11 -0.89 -9.78
N TYR A 35 -8.01 -2.20 -9.51
CA TYR A 35 -6.87 -2.76 -8.77
C TYR A 35 -5.55 -2.50 -9.51
N SER A 36 -5.53 -2.73 -10.82
CA SER A 36 -4.33 -2.52 -11.64
C SER A 36 -3.86 -1.06 -11.63
N VAL A 37 -4.80 -0.10 -11.70
CA VAL A 37 -4.49 1.34 -11.64
C VAL A 37 -4.01 1.75 -10.25
N PHE A 38 -4.60 1.21 -9.19
CA PHE A 38 -4.16 1.48 -7.82
C PHE A 38 -2.71 1.00 -7.61
N LEU A 39 -2.40 -0.23 -8.04
CA LEU A 39 -1.04 -0.79 -7.97
C LEU A 39 -0.07 -0.05 -8.88
N SER A 40 -0.48 0.38 -10.08
CA SER A 40 0.38 1.18 -10.96
C SER A 40 0.73 2.52 -10.33
N TYR A 41 -0.21 3.17 -9.64
CA TYR A 41 0.07 4.41 -8.92
C TYR A 41 1.00 4.19 -7.73
N LEU A 42 0.83 3.10 -6.96
CA LEU A 42 1.80 2.74 -5.91
C LEU A 42 3.20 2.60 -6.51
N LYS A 43 3.35 1.83 -7.59
CA LYS A 43 4.62 1.68 -8.31
C LYS A 43 5.20 3.03 -8.73
N GLU A 44 4.42 3.91 -9.35
CA GLU A 44 4.93 5.21 -9.84
C GLU A 44 5.40 6.15 -8.71
N TYR A 45 4.79 6.06 -7.53
CA TYR A 45 5.18 6.84 -6.37
C TYR A 45 6.32 6.21 -5.56
N LEU A 46 6.46 4.88 -5.56
CA LEU A 46 7.36 4.15 -4.66
C LEU A 46 8.57 3.51 -5.36
N LEU A 47 8.56 3.40 -6.68
CA LEU A 47 9.74 2.97 -7.44
C LEU A 47 10.66 4.17 -7.70
N SER A 48 11.95 4.00 -7.43
CA SER A 48 12.95 5.03 -7.69
C SER A 48 12.97 5.45 -9.15
N LYS A 49 13.15 6.75 -9.39
CA LYS A 49 13.26 7.30 -10.74
C LYS A 49 14.72 7.58 -11.04
N ASP A 50 15.19 7.08 -12.18
CA ASP A 50 16.45 7.55 -12.75
C ASP A 50 16.22 8.94 -13.38
N GLU A 51 16.16 9.96 -12.53
CA GLU A 51 15.93 11.34 -13.00
C GLU A 51 17.02 11.81 -13.94
N GLN A 52 18.27 11.39 -13.71
CA GLN A 52 19.39 11.77 -14.55
C GLN A 52 19.23 11.17 -15.94
N GLY A 53 19.07 9.84 -16.07
CA GLY A 53 18.88 9.19 -17.36
C GLY A 53 17.63 9.66 -18.10
N LEU A 54 16.55 9.98 -17.36
CA LEU A 54 15.35 10.58 -17.94
C LEU A 54 15.63 11.98 -18.52
N ARG A 55 16.41 12.82 -17.84
CA ARG A 55 16.78 14.17 -18.33
C ARG A 55 17.74 14.10 -19.51
N GLU A 56 18.68 13.16 -19.49
CA GLU A 56 19.58 12.90 -20.63
C GLU A 56 18.78 12.51 -21.87
N LYS A 57 17.86 11.55 -21.73
CA LYS A 57 16.96 11.13 -22.83
C LYS A 57 16.02 12.24 -23.30
N LEU A 58 15.59 13.14 -22.41
CA LEU A 58 14.78 14.29 -22.80
C LEU A 58 15.54 15.28 -23.70
N ASN A 59 16.85 15.44 -23.47
CA ASN A 59 17.73 16.34 -24.21
C ASN A 59 18.27 15.73 -25.51
N ASP A 60 18.17 14.41 -25.67
CA ASP A 60 18.56 13.71 -26.88
C ASP A 60 17.74 14.20 -28.10
N PRO A 61 18.40 14.70 -29.17
CA PRO A 61 17.73 15.10 -30.41
C PRO A 61 16.93 13.97 -31.08
N GLU A 62 17.37 12.72 -30.94
CA GLU A 62 16.73 11.55 -31.57
C GLU A 62 15.46 11.09 -30.83
N THR A 63 15.23 11.58 -29.62
CA THR A 63 14.06 11.19 -28.84
C THR A 63 12.78 11.82 -29.41
N SER A 64 11.82 10.97 -29.80
CA SER A 64 10.55 11.42 -30.36
C SER A 64 9.74 12.31 -29.41
N TYR A 65 8.94 13.23 -29.96
CA TYR A 65 8.06 14.11 -29.16
C TYR A 65 7.13 13.37 -28.20
N LYS A 66 6.59 12.21 -28.62
CA LYS A 66 5.72 11.38 -27.79
C LYS A 66 6.45 10.82 -26.57
N GLU A 67 7.71 10.41 -26.76
CA GLU A 67 8.56 9.93 -25.66
C GLU A 67 8.97 11.08 -24.74
N LYS A 68 9.30 12.26 -25.29
CA LYS A 68 9.59 13.47 -24.50
C LYS A 68 8.39 13.86 -23.61
N ASP A 69 7.18 13.86 -24.14
CA ASP A 69 5.96 14.14 -23.35
C ASP A 69 5.75 13.12 -22.22
N LYS A 70 6.01 11.83 -22.49
CA LYS A 70 5.97 10.78 -21.46
C LYS A 70 7.00 11.01 -20.35
N ILE A 71 8.24 11.33 -20.72
CA ILE A 71 9.33 11.62 -19.75
C ILE A 71 8.95 12.82 -18.88
N ILE A 72 8.46 13.91 -19.50
CA ILE A 72 8.03 15.11 -18.77
C ILE A 72 6.94 14.77 -17.74
N ARG A 73 5.96 13.92 -18.09
CA ARG A 73 4.92 13.48 -17.16
C ARG A 73 5.50 12.69 -15.98
N ILE A 74 6.47 11.81 -16.23
CA ILE A 74 7.14 11.01 -15.19
C ILE A 74 7.92 11.93 -14.22
N LEU A 75 8.68 12.88 -14.76
CA LEU A 75 9.48 13.84 -13.97
C LEU A 75 8.62 14.81 -13.15
N ARG A 76 7.41 15.15 -13.62
CA ARG A 76 6.47 16.02 -12.89
C ARG A 76 5.74 15.31 -11.75
N LEU A 77 5.65 13.99 -11.80
CA LEU A 77 4.95 13.23 -10.76
C LEU A 77 5.83 13.23 -9.50
N ASN A 78 5.23 13.44 -8.33
CA ASN A 78 5.93 13.25 -7.06
C ASN A 78 6.51 11.82 -6.99
N ASN A 79 7.62 11.66 -6.29
CA ASN A 79 8.19 10.36 -5.98
C ASN A 79 8.55 10.34 -4.49
N PHE A 80 8.30 9.21 -3.86
CA PHE A 80 8.47 9.01 -2.43
C PHE A 80 9.32 7.76 -2.14
N SER A 81 10.04 7.23 -3.13
CA SER A 81 10.82 5.99 -2.98
C SER A 81 11.91 6.08 -1.90
N ASP A 82 12.53 7.25 -1.74
CA ASP A 82 13.52 7.52 -0.68
C ASP A 82 12.90 7.86 0.68
N GLU A 83 11.58 8.07 0.72
CA GLU A 83 10.87 8.57 1.90
C GLU A 83 9.89 7.56 2.52
N ILE A 84 9.40 6.63 1.70
CA ILE A 84 8.34 5.70 2.03
C ILE A 84 8.76 4.30 1.58
N THR A 85 8.84 3.40 2.55
CA THR A 85 9.05 1.97 2.31
C THR A 85 7.73 1.25 2.53
N LEU A 86 7.19 0.62 1.48
CA LEU A 86 5.99 -0.21 1.59
C LEU A 86 6.36 -1.65 1.91
N ILE A 87 5.94 -2.12 3.08
CA ILE A 87 6.30 -3.44 3.64
C ILE A 87 5.23 -4.47 3.29
N THR A 88 3.96 -4.10 3.44
CA THR A 88 2.82 -5.01 3.22
C THR A 88 1.64 -4.23 2.65
N TYR A 89 0.87 -4.85 1.76
CA TYR A 89 -0.44 -4.35 1.34
C TYR A 89 -1.47 -5.45 1.13
N CYS A 90 -2.75 -5.06 1.20
CA CYS A 90 -3.92 -5.81 0.74
C CYS A 90 -4.98 -4.83 0.19
N LEU A 91 -5.57 -5.15 -0.95
CA LEU A 91 -6.66 -4.40 -1.57
C LEU A 91 -7.95 -5.22 -1.45
N MET A 92 -8.93 -4.69 -0.73
CA MET A 92 -10.25 -5.29 -0.56
C MET A 92 -11.27 -4.48 -1.35
N PRO A 93 -12.43 -5.03 -1.76
CA PRO A 93 -13.35 -4.30 -2.64
C PRO A 93 -13.74 -2.90 -2.15
N ASN A 94 -13.94 -2.71 -0.84
CA ASN A 94 -14.34 -1.42 -0.27
C ASN A 94 -13.28 -0.71 0.58
N HIS A 95 -12.06 -1.25 0.72
CA HIS A 95 -11.00 -0.63 1.51
C HIS A 95 -9.62 -1.17 1.13
N PHE A 96 -8.56 -0.51 1.60
CA PHE A 96 -7.19 -1.00 1.43
C PHE A 96 -6.42 -0.91 2.74
N HIS A 97 -5.37 -1.73 2.83
CA HIS A 97 -4.40 -1.74 3.90
C HIS A 97 -3.00 -1.56 3.32
N LEU A 98 -2.21 -0.66 3.91
CA LEU A 98 -0.79 -0.45 3.64
C LEU A 98 -0.04 -0.47 4.96
N PHE A 99 1.01 -1.27 5.06
CA PHE A 99 1.97 -1.20 6.16
C PHE A 99 3.24 -0.54 5.64
N ILE A 100 3.51 0.66 6.14
CA ILE A 100 4.52 1.56 5.60
C ILE A 100 5.48 1.99 6.70
N LYS A 101 6.77 2.05 6.38
CA LYS A 101 7.76 2.82 7.13
C LYS A 101 7.98 4.16 6.44
N GLN A 102 8.04 5.23 7.21
CA GLN A 102 8.40 6.57 6.70
C GLN A 102 9.76 6.98 7.24
N SER A 103 10.59 7.61 6.40
CA SER A 103 11.84 8.22 6.90
C SER A 103 11.53 9.55 7.59
N ASN A 104 10.77 10.45 6.96
CA ASN A 104 10.44 11.77 7.54
C ASN A 104 9.02 11.85 8.12
N PRO A 105 8.77 12.68 9.16
CA PRO A 105 7.44 12.85 9.77
C PRO A 105 6.32 13.35 8.84
N GLN A 106 6.63 13.86 7.65
CA GLN A 106 5.62 14.40 6.72
C GLN A 106 5.44 13.57 5.45
N SER A 107 6.24 12.52 5.26
CA SER A 107 6.26 11.74 4.01
C SER A 107 4.93 11.03 3.77
N ILE A 108 4.37 10.38 4.81
CA ILE A 108 3.07 9.69 4.69
C ILE A 108 1.97 10.69 4.31
N ASN A 109 1.98 11.90 4.86
CA ASN A 109 0.96 12.91 4.56
C ASN A 109 1.01 13.32 3.09
N LYS A 110 2.18 13.73 2.60
CA LYS A 110 2.37 14.13 1.19
C LYS A 110 2.08 12.98 0.22
N PHE A 111 2.55 11.78 0.55
CA PHE A 111 2.30 10.56 -0.23
C PHE A 111 0.81 10.27 -0.32
N MET A 112 0.12 10.13 0.81
CA MET A 112 -1.30 9.78 0.83
C MET A 112 -2.16 10.87 0.18
N GLN A 113 -1.80 12.15 0.32
CA GLN A 113 -2.49 13.24 -0.37
C GLN A 113 -2.36 13.10 -1.90
N SER A 114 -1.13 12.91 -2.40
CA SER A 114 -0.86 12.75 -3.84
C SER A 114 -1.53 11.49 -4.40
N PHE A 115 -1.45 10.39 -3.66
CA PHE A 115 -1.94 9.08 -4.05
C PHE A 115 -3.47 9.01 -4.08
N THR A 116 -4.12 9.32 -2.96
CA THR A 116 -5.59 9.19 -2.84
C THR A 116 -6.34 10.19 -3.70
N THR A 117 -5.79 11.41 -3.89
CA THR A 117 -6.35 12.41 -4.82
C THR A 117 -6.36 11.88 -6.25
N ARG A 118 -5.22 11.34 -6.70
CA ARG A 118 -5.08 10.81 -8.05
C ARG A 118 -6.00 9.61 -8.30
N TYR A 119 -6.07 8.68 -7.35
CA TYR A 119 -6.96 7.52 -7.46
C TYR A 119 -8.44 7.92 -7.44
N THR A 120 -8.84 8.83 -6.54
CA THR A 120 -10.22 9.35 -6.49
C THR A 120 -10.61 10.03 -7.80
N ALA A 121 -9.72 10.84 -8.39
CA ALA A 121 -9.97 11.49 -9.68
C ALA A 121 -10.15 10.46 -10.82
N TYR A 122 -9.31 9.42 -10.87
CA TYR A 122 -9.46 8.30 -11.80
C TYR A 122 -10.82 7.62 -11.64
N PHE A 123 -11.16 7.19 -10.42
CA PHE A 123 -12.38 6.46 -10.12
C PHE A 123 -13.62 7.30 -10.48
N ASN A 124 -13.64 8.57 -10.07
CA ASN A 124 -14.74 9.48 -10.37
C ASN A 124 -14.92 9.69 -11.87
N ARG A 125 -13.82 9.85 -12.63
CA ARG A 125 -13.88 9.97 -14.09
C ARG A 125 -14.42 8.71 -14.75
N LYS A 126 -13.92 7.53 -14.34
CA LYS A 126 -14.33 6.23 -14.91
C LYS A 126 -15.80 5.94 -14.68
N TYR A 127 -16.27 6.16 -13.45
CA TYR A 127 -17.65 5.84 -13.04
C TYR A 127 -18.60 7.03 -13.12
N LYS A 128 -18.19 8.15 -13.75
CA LYS A 128 -18.98 9.39 -13.89
C LYS A 128 -19.56 9.89 -12.56
N ARG A 129 -18.75 9.82 -11.50
CA ARG A 129 -19.11 10.25 -10.14
C ARG A 129 -18.54 11.62 -9.81
N VAL A 130 -19.12 12.24 -8.80
CA VAL A 130 -18.62 13.45 -8.16
C VAL A 130 -18.52 13.25 -6.64
N GLY A 131 -17.68 14.05 -5.99
CA GLY A 131 -17.48 14.02 -4.53
C GLY A 131 -16.44 13.01 -4.05
N SER A 132 -16.43 12.80 -2.73
CA SER A 132 -15.45 11.95 -2.04
C SER A 132 -15.67 10.46 -2.34
N LEU A 133 -14.57 9.74 -2.61
CA LEU A 133 -14.59 8.28 -2.71
C LEU A 133 -14.44 7.62 -1.34
N PHE A 134 -13.55 8.15 -0.50
CA PHE A 134 -13.22 7.59 0.81
C PHE A 134 -13.90 8.35 1.96
N GLN A 135 -14.14 7.66 3.08
CA GLN A 135 -14.80 8.21 4.28
C GLN A 135 -14.02 9.34 4.96
N ALA A 136 -12.69 9.29 4.86
CA ALA A 136 -11.78 10.29 5.38
C ALA A 136 -10.58 10.41 4.43
N THR A 137 -9.63 11.29 4.72
CA THR A 137 -8.37 11.39 3.97
C THR A 137 -7.62 10.05 3.99
N TYR A 138 -7.42 9.49 5.19
CA TYR A 138 -6.95 8.14 5.51
C TYR A 138 -6.78 8.04 7.04
N LYS A 139 -6.79 6.83 7.58
CA LYS A 139 -6.39 6.54 8.97
C LYS A 139 -4.96 6.02 8.99
N ALA A 140 -4.20 6.38 10.03
CA ALA A 140 -2.84 5.88 10.24
C ALA A 140 -2.63 5.56 11.72
N VAL A 141 -2.04 4.40 11.99
CA VAL A 141 -1.76 3.92 13.36
C VAL A 141 -0.28 3.60 13.48
N LEU A 142 0.39 4.23 14.44
CA LEU A 142 1.78 3.92 14.77
C LEU A 142 1.89 2.50 15.30
N VAL A 143 2.83 1.73 14.76
CA VAL A 143 3.21 0.40 15.20
C VAL A 143 4.56 0.53 15.90
N ASN A 144 4.55 0.47 17.23
CA ASN A 144 5.74 0.68 18.06
C ASN A 144 6.10 -0.53 18.95
N ARG A 145 5.39 -1.65 18.78
CA ARG A 145 5.68 -2.91 19.46
C ARG A 145 6.05 -3.98 18.43
N GLU A 146 7.05 -4.78 18.76
CA GLU A 146 7.60 -5.82 17.89
C GLU A 146 6.60 -6.93 17.58
N ASP A 147 5.76 -7.32 18.54
CA ASP A 147 4.67 -8.26 18.30
C ASP A 147 3.65 -7.68 17.30
N GLN A 148 3.26 -6.41 17.46
CA GLN A 148 2.36 -5.74 16.51
C GLN A 148 2.95 -5.66 15.11
N PHE A 149 4.26 -5.49 14.99
CA PHE A 149 4.97 -5.45 13.70
C PHE A 149 4.71 -6.71 12.88
N LEU A 150 4.91 -7.90 13.45
CA LEU A 150 4.69 -9.18 12.77
C LEU A 150 3.20 -9.53 12.63
N TYR A 151 2.42 -9.38 13.70
CA TYR A 151 1.00 -9.76 13.68
C TYR A 151 0.15 -8.87 12.78
N LEU A 152 0.57 -7.63 12.54
CA LEU A 152 -0.08 -6.77 11.56
C LEU A 152 0.03 -7.34 10.13
N THR A 153 1.19 -7.85 9.72
CA THR A 153 1.35 -8.40 8.38
C THR A 153 0.48 -9.65 8.20
N LYS A 154 0.43 -10.51 9.23
CA LYS A 154 -0.50 -11.65 9.29
C LYS A 154 -1.95 -11.20 9.16
N TYR A 155 -2.36 -10.18 9.90
CA TYR A 155 -3.71 -9.63 9.80
C TYR A 155 -4.02 -9.16 8.37
N ILE A 156 -3.13 -8.36 7.76
CA ILE A 156 -3.33 -7.81 6.42
C ILE A 156 -3.46 -8.94 5.37
N HIS A 157 -2.59 -9.95 5.42
CA HIS A 157 -2.66 -11.08 4.48
C HIS A 157 -3.83 -12.02 4.76
N LYS A 158 -4.22 -12.24 6.03
CA LYS A 158 -5.42 -13.02 6.36
C LYS A 158 -6.69 -12.38 5.81
N GLN A 159 -6.80 -11.05 5.80
CA GLN A 159 -7.95 -10.38 5.16
C GLN A 159 -8.01 -10.70 3.65
N ALA A 160 -6.87 -10.70 2.97
CA ALA A 160 -6.77 -11.11 1.57
C ALA A 160 -7.22 -12.56 1.38
N LEU A 161 -6.73 -13.48 2.22
CA LEU A 161 -7.02 -14.92 2.13
C LEU A 161 -8.49 -15.24 2.43
N ALA A 162 -9.07 -14.66 3.48
CA ALA A 162 -10.46 -14.88 3.87
C ALA A 162 -11.44 -14.46 2.77
N SER A 163 -11.08 -13.44 1.99
CA SER A 163 -11.89 -12.98 0.86
C SER A 163 -11.78 -13.83 -0.41
N GLN A 164 -10.78 -14.72 -0.52
CA GLN A 164 -10.64 -15.61 -1.68
C GLN A 164 -11.83 -16.59 -1.83
N GLY A 165 -12.55 -16.88 -0.74
CA GLY A 165 -13.80 -17.66 -0.77
C GLY A 165 -15.06 -16.84 -1.04
N LEU A 166 -14.98 -15.50 -1.02
CA LEU A 166 -16.11 -14.58 -1.18
C LEU A 166 -16.10 -13.87 -2.55
N THR A 167 -14.98 -13.88 -3.27
CA THR A 167 -14.84 -13.25 -4.58
C THR A 167 -14.29 -14.24 -5.61
N LEU A 168 -14.76 -14.16 -6.86
CA LEU A 168 -14.34 -15.03 -7.99
C LEU A 168 -12.83 -14.93 -8.34
N GLN A 169 -12.13 -13.95 -7.77
CA GLN A 169 -10.71 -13.69 -7.95
C GLN A 169 -10.10 -13.39 -6.58
N GLY A 170 -8.90 -13.92 -6.30
CA GLY A 170 -8.20 -13.60 -5.07
C GLY A 170 -7.91 -12.11 -4.97
N GLN A 171 -8.03 -11.53 -3.78
CA GLN A 171 -7.81 -10.11 -3.57
C GLN A 171 -6.31 -9.77 -3.71
N PRO A 172 -5.93 -8.75 -4.50
CA PRO A 172 -4.54 -8.38 -4.68
C PRO A 172 -3.88 -8.02 -3.35
N SER A 173 -2.80 -8.73 -3.02
CA SER A 173 -2.01 -8.47 -1.82
C SER A 173 -0.54 -8.76 -2.08
N SER A 174 0.28 -8.28 -1.15
CA SER A 174 1.73 -8.56 -1.11
C SER A 174 2.09 -9.98 -0.66
N TYR A 175 1.13 -10.89 -0.46
CA TYR A 175 1.44 -12.20 0.13
C TYR A 175 2.37 -13.04 -0.74
N GLU A 176 2.25 -12.94 -2.06
CA GLU A 176 3.12 -13.66 -3.01
C GLU A 176 4.59 -13.23 -2.91
N GLU A 177 4.87 -11.96 -2.61
CA GLU A 177 6.23 -11.47 -2.32
C GLU A 177 6.82 -12.15 -1.08
N TYR A 178 6.00 -12.38 -0.05
CA TYR A 178 6.45 -13.03 1.18
C TYR A 178 6.67 -14.54 0.99
N LEU A 179 6.03 -15.13 -0.01
CA LEU A 179 6.22 -16.53 -0.39
C LEU A 179 7.36 -16.72 -1.40
N GLY A 180 7.95 -15.64 -1.92
CA GLY A 180 8.95 -15.68 -2.99
C GLY A 180 8.39 -16.08 -4.35
N LEU A 181 7.07 -15.98 -4.54
CA LEU A 181 6.38 -16.32 -5.81
C LEU A 181 6.34 -15.12 -6.78
N ARG A 182 6.52 -13.91 -6.26
CA ARG A 182 6.55 -12.67 -7.03
C ARG A 182 7.63 -11.74 -6.49
N GLU A 183 8.35 -11.08 -7.39
CA GLU A 183 9.33 -10.07 -7.02
C GLU A 183 8.83 -8.70 -7.50
N THR A 184 8.68 -7.77 -6.55
CA THR A 184 8.16 -6.43 -6.82
C THR A 184 9.10 -5.41 -6.20
N ALA A 185 9.86 -4.69 -7.04
CA ALA A 185 10.95 -3.80 -6.62
C ALA A 185 10.57 -2.66 -5.65
N TRP A 186 9.27 -2.34 -5.53
CA TRP A 186 8.74 -1.29 -4.64
C TRP A 186 8.02 -1.86 -3.40
N ILE A 187 8.18 -3.17 -3.14
CA ILE A 187 7.71 -3.86 -1.94
C ILE A 187 8.92 -4.42 -1.20
N HIS A 188 9.00 -4.17 0.10
CA HIS A 188 10.16 -4.47 0.92
C HIS A 188 9.79 -5.36 2.13
N PRO A 189 9.65 -6.68 1.91
CA PRO A 189 9.27 -7.62 2.96
C PRO A 189 10.44 -8.07 3.83
N GLU A 190 11.68 -7.67 3.52
CA GLU A 190 12.91 -8.26 4.02
C GLU A 190 13.03 -8.15 5.55
N GLU A 191 12.65 -7.00 6.10
CA GLU A 191 12.69 -6.76 7.53
C GLU A 191 11.76 -7.74 8.28
N VAL A 192 10.55 -7.97 7.76
CA VAL A 192 9.60 -8.94 8.34
C VAL A 192 10.10 -10.37 8.15
N LEU A 193 10.55 -10.70 6.93
CA LEU A 193 11.05 -12.05 6.61
C LEU A 193 12.30 -12.43 7.42
N SER A 194 13.05 -11.46 7.94
CA SER A 194 14.22 -11.71 8.81
C SER A 194 13.86 -12.43 10.12
N TYR A 195 12.60 -12.35 10.57
CA TYR A 195 12.10 -13.03 11.77
C TYR A 195 11.73 -14.51 11.53
N PHE A 196 11.70 -14.96 10.27
CA PHE A 196 11.24 -16.29 9.90
C PHE A 196 12.37 -17.16 9.38
N SER A 197 12.25 -18.47 9.59
CA SER A 197 13.23 -19.42 9.09
C SER A 197 13.12 -19.59 7.58
N LYS A 198 14.26 -19.49 6.90
CA LYS A 198 14.39 -19.82 5.46
C LYS A 198 14.44 -21.33 5.20
N THR A 199 14.77 -22.13 6.21
CA THR A 199 15.05 -23.58 6.06
C THR A 199 14.05 -24.46 6.79
N ASN A 200 13.40 -23.97 7.85
CA ASN A 200 12.40 -24.71 8.62
C ASN A 200 10.98 -24.29 8.21
N PRO A 201 10.23 -25.13 7.48
CA PRO A 201 8.87 -24.80 7.02
C PRO A 201 7.89 -24.50 8.16
N LYS A 202 8.09 -25.06 9.36
CA LYS A 202 7.22 -24.83 10.54
C LYS A 202 7.43 -23.47 11.20
N LEU A 203 8.55 -22.79 10.87
CA LEU A 203 8.89 -21.44 11.33
C LEU A 203 8.91 -20.46 10.15
N SER A 204 8.22 -20.80 9.05
CA SER A 204 8.12 -19.95 7.86
C SER A 204 7.02 -18.90 8.03
N TYR A 205 7.12 -17.82 7.25
CA TYR A 205 6.06 -16.80 7.19
C TYR A 205 4.69 -17.41 6.83
N LYS A 206 4.67 -18.33 5.86
CA LYS A 206 3.46 -19.06 5.46
C LYS A 206 2.80 -19.75 6.66
N SER A 207 3.59 -20.53 7.42
CA SER A 207 3.08 -21.25 8.59
C SER A 207 2.56 -20.30 9.67
N PHE A 208 3.17 -19.12 9.81
CA PHE A 208 2.71 -18.10 10.74
C PHE A 208 1.37 -17.49 10.33
N VAL A 209 1.20 -17.15 9.04
CA VAL A 209 -0.04 -16.56 8.53
C VAL A 209 -1.19 -17.57 8.54
N GLU A 210 -0.95 -18.81 8.14
CA GLU A 210 -1.98 -19.85 8.02
C GLU A 210 -2.36 -20.48 9.37
N ASN A 211 -1.64 -20.17 10.45
CA ASN A 211 -2.00 -20.62 11.79
C ASN A 211 -3.29 -19.94 12.30
N GLU A 212 -4.21 -20.74 12.88
CA GLU A 212 -5.50 -20.31 13.42
C GLU A 212 -5.47 -19.69 14.83
N SER A 213 -4.31 -19.24 15.31
CA SER A 213 -4.19 -18.54 16.60
C SER A 213 -5.08 -17.30 16.66
N ASP A 214 -5.74 -17.10 17.82
CA ASP A 214 -6.49 -15.87 18.12
C ASP A 214 -5.52 -14.75 18.50
N ASP A 215 -5.21 -13.91 17.52
CA ASP A 215 -4.27 -12.79 17.66
C ASP A 215 -5.00 -11.47 17.94
N TYR A 216 -6.31 -11.52 18.19
CA TYR A 216 -7.19 -10.35 18.28
C TYR A 216 -6.65 -9.30 19.26
N GLU A 217 -6.22 -9.72 20.44
CA GLU A 217 -5.75 -8.83 21.50
C GLU A 217 -4.51 -8.03 21.11
N ILE A 218 -3.64 -8.59 20.27
CA ILE A 218 -2.40 -7.96 19.78
C ILE A 218 -2.75 -6.85 18.78
N ILE A 219 -3.69 -7.12 17.87
CA ILE A 219 -4.00 -6.25 16.73
C ILE A 219 -5.24 -5.36 16.92
N LYS A 220 -6.03 -5.54 18.00
CA LYS A 220 -7.29 -4.79 18.21
C LYS A 220 -7.13 -3.27 18.14
N LYS A 221 -5.94 -2.78 18.50
CA LYS A 221 -5.62 -1.35 18.50
C LYS A 221 -5.29 -0.79 17.10
N ILE A 222 -4.85 -1.65 16.19
CA ILE A 222 -4.33 -1.27 14.88
C ILE A 222 -5.21 -1.72 13.71
N LYS A 223 -6.19 -2.61 13.89
CA LYS A 223 -7.12 -3.04 12.82
C LYS A 223 -8.15 -1.97 12.40
N ILE A 224 -8.79 -2.17 11.23
CA ILE A 224 -9.97 -1.39 10.83
C ILE A 224 -11.15 -1.72 11.77
N GLU A 225 -11.91 -0.70 12.20
CA GLU A 225 -13.19 -0.91 12.88
C GLU A 225 -14.28 -1.12 11.82
N ASP A 226 -15.11 -2.15 12.01
CA ASP A 226 -16.18 -2.51 11.08
C ASP A 226 -17.45 -1.68 11.23
#